data_AF-A0A850MK95-F1
#
_entry.id   AF-A0A850MK95-F1
#
_cell.length_a   1.000
_cell.length_b   1.000
_cell.length_c   1.000
_cell.angle_alpha   90.00
_cell.angle_beta   90.00
_cell.angle_gamma   90.00
#
_symmetry.space_group_name_H-M   'P 1'
#
loop_
_entity.id
_entity.type
_entity.pdbx_description
1 polymer ?
#
loop_
_entity_poly.entity_id
_entity_poly.type
_entity_poly.pdbx_seq_one_letter_code
_entity_poly.pdbx_strand_id
1 'polypeptide(L)'
;MTELETKSSYIKTKHFPTKLYEILNFLSRRGKTAELSEIRDKFKNQISKPVIKDIIFDLAMQNFIQEITADKDRRKKIIQLTAEGDSLRQKLEELSKIM
;
A
#
# COMPACT_ATOMS: atom_id res chain seq x y z
N MET A 1 5.17 -33.05 0.40
CA MET A 1 5.21 -31.92 1.36
C MET A 1 5.90 -30.74 0.69
N THR A 2 5.26 -30.12 -0.30
CA THR A 2 5.96 -29.28 -1.29
C THR A 2 5.08 -28.15 -1.83
N GLU A 3 4.18 -27.60 -1.02
CA GLU A 3 3.38 -26.43 -1.41
C GLU A 3 3.43 -25.27 -0.39
N LEU A 4 4.14 -25.44 0.73
CA LEU A 4 4.27 -24.41 1.76
C LEU A 4 5.46 -23.46 1.54
N GLU A 5 6.48 -23.88 0.78
CA GLU A 5 7.69 -23.09 0.56
C GLU A 5 7.55 -22.00 -0.53
N THR A 6 6.54 -22.09 -1.40
CA THR A 6 6.36 -21.09 -2.46
C THR A 6 5.70 -19.81 -1.96
N LYS A 7 4.80 -19.85 -0.97
CA LYS A 7 4.12 -18.64 -0.47
C LYS A 7 5.04 -17.69 0.30
N SER A 8 6.08 -18.21 0.96
CA SER A 8 7.03 -17.37 1.72
C SER A 8 8.10 -16.73 0.81
N SER A 9 8.36 -17.32 -0.37
CA SER A 9 9.36 -16.83 -1.32
C SER A 9 8.88 -15.64 -2.17
N TYR A 10 7.57 -15.51 -2.46
CA TYR A 10 7.01 -14.37 -3.22
C TYR A 10 7.10 -13.03 -2.49
N ILE A 11 7.28 -13.05 -1.16
CA ILE A 11 7.28 -11.85 -0.32
C ILE A 11 8.65 -11.15 -0.33
N LYS A 12 9.74 -11.84 -0.71
CA LYS A 12 11.10 -11.35 -0.46
C LYS A 12 11.81 -10.59 -1.58
N THR A 13 11.44 -10.66 -2.87
CA THR A 13 12.48 -10.38 -3.90
C THR A 13 12.21 -9.55 -5.15
N LYS A 14 11.04 -8.97 -5.48
CA LYS A 14 11.03 -8.06 -6.67
C LYS A 14 9.91 -7.05 -6.90
N HIS A 15 8.75 -7.12 -6.24
CA HIS A 15 7.60 -6.28 -6.63
C HIS A 15 7.03 -5.35 -5.56
N PHE A 16 7.61 -5.32 -4.35
CA PHE A 16 7.11 -4.48 -3.26
C PHE A 16 7.41 -2.97 -3.42
N PRO A 17 8.60 -2.52 -3.85
CA PRO A 17 8.89 -1.09 -3.91
C PRO A 17 7.97 -0.32 -4.86
N THR A 18 7.73 -0.87 -6.05
CA THR A 18 6.90 -0.21 -7.07
C THR A 18 5.42 -0.18 -6.66
N LYS A 19 4.88 -1.25 -6.09
CA LYS A 19 3.47 -1.29 -5.67
C LYS A 19 3.22 -0.46 -4.42
N LEU A 20 4.19 -0.41 -3.51
CA LEU A 20 4.19 0.53 -2.38
C LEU A 20 4.14 1.97 -2.89
N TYR A 21 5.04 2.34 -3.81
CA TYR A 21 5.03 3.66 -4.45
C TYR A 21 3.69 3.97 -5.12
N GLU A 22 3.14 3.03 -5.91
CA GLU A 22 1.87 3.22 -6.59
C GLU A 22 0.71 3.46 -5.60
N ILE A 23 0.68 2.79 -4.46
CA ILE A 23 -0.32 3.00 -3.41
C ILE A 23 -0.16 4.39 -2.76
N LEU A 24 1.07 4.79 -2.42
CA LEU A 24 1.34 6.13 -1.87
C LEU A 24 0.97 7.24 -2.87
N ASN A 25 1.31 7.04 -4.14
CA ASN A 25 0.97 7.94 -5.24
C ASN A 25 -0.55 8.01 -5.48
N PHE A 26 -1.24 6.88 -5.40
CA PHE A 26 -2.70 6.83 -5.47
C PHE A 26 -3.34 7.66 -4.36
N LEU A 27 -2.90 7.48 -3.10
CA LEU A 27 -3.42 8.24 -1.96
C LEU A 27 -3.14 9.75 -2.12
N SER A 28 -1.93 10.13 -2.52
CA SER A 28 -1.55 11.53 -2.72
C SER A 28 -2.45 12.24 -3.75
N ARG A 29 -2.76 11.57 -4.87
CA ARG A 29 -3.66 12.09 -5.92
C ARG A 29 -5.14 12.16 -5.52
N ARG A 30 -5.56 11.41 -4.50
CA ARG A 30 -6.94 11.30 -4.02
C ARG A 30 -7.26 12.22 -2.83
N GLY A 31 -6.38 13.16 -2.50
CA GLY A 31 -6.56 14.03 -1.33
C GLY A 31 -6.08 13.39 -0.03
N LYS A 32 -5.05 12.53 -0.11
CA LYS A 32 -4.37 11.87 1.03
C LYS A 32 -5.21 10.86 1.81
N THR A 33 -6.41 10.53 1.35
CA THR A 33 -7.27 9.52 1.98
C THR A 33 -7.99 8.67 0.92
N ALA A 34 -8.24 7.40 1.22
CA ALA A 34 -9.08 6.51 0.41
C ALA A 34 -9.64 5.37 1.24
N GLU A 35 -10.77 4.77 0.84
CA GLU A 35 -11.22 3.55 1.49
C GLU A 35 -10.33 2.35 1.07
N LEU A 36 -10.12 1.38 1.98
CA LEU A 36 -9.38 0.16 1.66
C LEU A 36 -10.06 -0.67 0.55
N SER A 37 -11.37 -0.58 0.40
CA SER A 37 -12.13 -1.09 -0.76
C SER A 37 -11.62 -0.49 -2.07
N GLU A 38 -11.46 0.83 -2.13
CA GLU A 38 -11.03 1.54 -3.34
C GLU A 38 -9.60 1.19 -3.73
N ILE A 39 -8.71 1.09 -2.75
CA ILE A 39 -7.34 0.62 -2.98
C ILE A 39 -7.38 -0.81 -3.53
N ARG A 40 -8.15 -1.71 -2.90
CA ARG A 40 -8.29 -3.09 -3.39
C ARG A 40 -8.81 -3.14 -4.82
N ASP A 41 -9.82 -2.35 -5.16
CA ASP A 41 -10.37 -2.31 -6.51
C ASP A 41 -9.40 -1.73 -7.55
N LYS A 42 -8.57 -0.75 -7.16
CA LYS A 42 -7.55 -0.18 -8.04
C LYS A 42 -6.45 -1.19 -8.40
N PHE A 43 -6.07 -2.05 -7.45
CA PHE A 43 -4.92 -2.95 -7.58
C PHE A 43 -5.27 -4.42 -7.81
N LYS A 44 -6.56 -4.81 -7.78
CA LYS A 44 -7.01 -6.23 -7.90
C LYS A 44 -6.53 -6.98 -9.14
N ASN A 45 -6.28 -6.28 -10.24
CA ASN A 45 -5.80 -6.89 -11.50
C ASN A 45 -4.26 -7.03 -11.54
N GLN A 46 -3.56 -6.46 -10.55
CA GLN A 46 -2.10 -6.40 -10.51
C GLN A 46 -1.53 -7.25 -9.37
N ILE A 47 -2.20 -7.23 -8.21
CA ILE A 47 -1.80 -7.95 -7.01
C ILE A 47 -3.03 -8.51 -6.28
N SER A 48 -2.84 -9.63 -5.60
CA SER A 48 -3.91 -10.32 -4.87
C SER A 48 -4.35 -9.54 -3.63
N LYS A 49 -5.58 -9.75 -3.16
CA LYS A 49 -6.10 -9.10 -1.94
C LYS A 49 -5.23 -9.32 -0.70
N PRO A 50 -4.66 -10.51 -0.44
CA PRO A 50 -3.70 -10.71 0.64
C PRO A 50 -2.46 -9.83 0.52
N VAL A 51 -1.86 -9.76 -0.67
CA VAL A 51 -0.68 -8.92 -0.92
C VAL A 51 -0.98 -7.43 -0.68
N ILE A 52 -2.16 -6.96 -1.09
CA ILE A 52 -2.58 -5.58 -0.80
C ILE A 52 -2.66 -5.34 0.71
N LYS A 53 -3.19 -6.30 1.48
CA LYS A 53 -3.24 -6.19 2.94
C LYS A 53 -1.85 -6.16 3.55
N ASP A 54 -0.93 -7.00 3.08
CA ASP A 54 0.44 -7.05 3.58
C ASP A 54 1.15 -5.71 3.31
N ILE A 55 1.01 -5.14 2.11
CA ILE A 55 1.59 -3.82 1.79
C ILE A 55 1.00 -2.72 2.69
N ILE A 56 -0.31 -2.72 2.90
CA ILE A 56 -0.96 -1.74 3.79
C ILE A 56 -0.48 -1.91 5.23
N PHE A 57 -0.34 -3.14 5.70
CA PHE A 57 0.20 -3.44 7.02
C PHE A 57 1.63 -2.92 7.17
N ASP A 58 2.50 -3.19 6.19
CA ASP A 58 3.90 -2.73 6.20
C ASP A 58 4.00 -1.21 6.17
N LEU A 59 3.20 -0.55 5.32
CA LEU A 59 3.13 0.91 5.26
C LEU A 59 2.64 1.53 6.57
N ALA A 60 1.68 0.90 7.23
CA ALA A 60 1.15 1.37 8.51
C ALA A 60 2.17 1.16 9.65
N MET A 61 2.86 0.01 9.68
CA MET A 61 3.93 -0.26 10.63
C MET A 61 5.06 0.77 10.56
N GLN A 62 5.36 1.28 9.37
CA GLN A 62 6.38 2.30 9.15
C GLN A 62 5.87 3.74 9.29
N ASN A 63 4.62 3.94 9.74
CA ASN A 63 3.97 5.25 9.86
C ASN A 63 3.92 6.04 8.53
N PHE A 64 3.89 5.36 7.38
CA PHE A 64 3.69 6.01 6.08
C PHE A 64 2.20 6.20 5.75
N ILE A 65 1.35 5.37 6.35
CA ILE A 65 -0.10 5.52 6.30
C ILE A 65 -0.71 5.25 7.68
N GLN A 66 -1.97 5.65 7.86
CA GLN A 66 -2.77 5.34 9.04
C GLN A 66 -4.08 4.68 8.64
N GLU A 67 -4.46 3.61 9.35
CA GLU A 67 -5.76 2.97 9.22
C GLU A 67 -6.75 3.58 10.22
N ILE A 68 -7.77 4.27 9.72
CA ILE A 68 -8.85 4.86 10.52
C ILE A 68 -10.12 4.04 10.28
N THR A 69 -10.75 3.59 11.35
CA THR A 69 -12.08 2.96 11.25
C THR A 69 -13.13 4.07 11.20
N ALA A 70 -14.00 4.06 10.19
CA ALA A 70 -15.05 5.06 10.12
C ALA A 70 -16.07 4.84 11.26
N ASP A 71 -16.32 5.85 12.09
CA ASP A 71 -17.20 5.77 13.28
C ASP A 71 -18.62 5.25 12.96
N LYS A 72 -19.11 5.54 11.75
CA LYS A 72 -20.46 5.18 11.30
C LYS A 72 -20.54 3.77 10.70
N ASP A 73 -19.44 3.20 10.23
CA ASP A 73 -19.40 1.86 9.64
C ASP A 73 -18.06 1.19 9.96
N ARG A 74 -18.07 0.34 10.99
CA ARG A 74 -16.90 -0.42 11.44
C ARG A 74 -16.32 -1.36 10.37
N ARG A 75 -17.04 -1.60 9.27
CA ARG A 75 -16.57 -2.40 8.14
C ARG A 75 -15.73 -1.57 7.16
N LYS A 76 -15.84 -0.23 7.22
CA LYS A 76 -15.09 0.69 6.38
C LYS A 76 -13.80 1.11 7.07
N LYS A 77 -12.69 0.75 6.43
CA LYS A 77 -11.34 1.20 6.78
C LYS A 77 -10.94 2.32 5.83
N ILE A 78 -10.63 3.48 6.38
CA ILE A 78 -10.05 4.61 5.68
C ILE A 78 -8.54 4.52 5.83
N ILE A 79 -7.83 4.62 4.72
CA ILE A 79 -6.38 4.69 4.68
C ILE A 79 -6.00 6.14 4.45
N GLN A 80 -5.25 6.71 5.38
CA GLN A 80 -4.76 8.08 5.31
C GLN A 80 -3.24 8.09 5.08
N LEU A 81 -2.77 8.90 4.13
CA LEU A 81 -1.35 9.16 3.90
C LEU A 81 -0.80 10.11 4.97
N THR A 82 0.31 9.75 5.60
CA THR A 82 1.00 10.61 6.58
C THR A 82 1.97 11.57 5.90
N ALA A 83 2.58 12.48 6.68
CA ALA A 83 3.64 13.36 6.18
C ALA A 83 4.89 12.57 5.79
N GLU A 84 5.23 11.53 6.55
CA GLU A 84 6.34 10.63 6.29
C GLU A 84 6.11 9.83 5.01
N GLY A 85 4.89 9.35 4.79
CA GLY A 85 4.52 8.63 3.57
C GLY A 85 4.58 9.52 2.33
N ASP A 86 4.14 10.77 2.41
CA ASP A 86 4.24 11.71 1.28
C ASP A 86 5.70 12.10 1.00
N SER A 87 6.53 12.24 2.04
CA SER A 87 7.97 12.48 1.90
C SER A 87 8.67 11.30 1.21
N LEU A 88 8.33 10.06 1.60
CA LEU A 88 8.85 8.87 0.94
C LEU A 88 8.42 8.81 -0.53
N ARG A 89 7.14 9.10 -0.82
CA ARG A 89 6.62 9.15 -2.19
C ARG A 89 7.41 10.15 -3.05
N GLN A 90 7.66 11.35 -2.54
CA GLN A 90 8.42 12.39 -3.25
C GLN A 90 9.85 11.92 -3.56
N LYS A 91 10.57 11.36 -2.57
CA LYS A 91 11.90 10.79 -2.78
C LYS A 91 11.92 9.69 -3.82
N LEU A 92 10.93 8.79 -3.80
CA LEU A 92 10.81 7.72 -4.79
C LEU A 92 10.52 8.26 -6.20
N GLU A 93 9.73 9.32 -6.31
CA GLU A 93 9.48 10.00 -7.58
C GLU A 93 10.73 10.68 -8.13
N GLU A 94 11.51 11.36 -7.30
CA GLU A 94 12.79 11.98 -7.69
C GLU A 94 13.79 10.93 -8.17
N LEU A 95 13.94 9.83 -7.43
CA LEU A 95 14.81 8.72 -7.83
C LEU A 95 14.38 8.09 -9.17
N SER A 96 13.08 8.07 -9.46
CA SER A 96 12.57 7.58 -10.75
C SER A 96 12.86 8.50 -11.94
N LYS A 97 13.19 9.78 -11.69
CA LYS A 97 13.54 10.76 -12.74
C LYS A 97 15.04 10.76 -13.06
N ILE A 98 15.87 10.18 -12.19
CA ILE A 98 17.33 10.17 -12.31
C ILE A 98 17.84 8.89 -12.99
N MET A 99 17.03 7.82 -13.01
CA MET A 99 17.28 6.60 -13.78
C MET A 99 16.69 6.69 -15.18
#